data_AF-A0A257P0E4-F1
#
_entry.id   AF-A0A257P0E4-F1
#
_cell.length_a   1.000
_cell.length_b   1.000
_cell.length_c   1.000
_cell.angle_alpha   90.00
_cell.angle_beta   90.00
_cell.angle_gamma   90.00
#
_symmetry.space_group_name_H-M   'P 1'
#
loop_
_entity.id
_entity.type
_entity.pdbx_description
1 polymer ?
#
loop_
_entity_poly.entity_id
_entity_poly.type
_entity_poly.pdbx_seq_one_letter_code
_entity_poly.pdbx_strand_id
1 'polypeptide(L)' 'HVSRLRQKVDKPFPSALIHTIRNAGYMLRAEEA' A
#
# COMPACT_ATOMS: atom_id res chain seq x y z
N HIS A 1 2.77 4.36 -12.60
CA HIS A 1 1.39 3.91 -12.29
C HIS A 1 1.38 3.19 -10.95
N VAL A 2 1.09 3.90 -9.86
CA VAL A 2 0.99 3.30 -8.52
C VAL A 2 -0.08 2.19 -8.47
N SER A 3 -1.12 2.28 -9.30
CA SER A 3 -2.16 1.25 -9.43
C SER A 3 -1.64 -0.14 -9.82
N ARG A 4 -0.68 -0.24 -10.76
CA ARG A 4 -0.07 -1.54 -11.14
C ARG A 4 0.82 -2.11 -10.04
N LEU A 5 1.47 -1.24 -9.26
CA LEU A 5 2.26 -1.65 -8.10
C LEU A 5 1.35 -2.19 -6.99
N ARG A 6 0.25 -1.48 -6.70
CA ARG A 6 -0.80 -1.91 -5.76
C ARG A 6 -1.41 -3.26 -6.15
N GLN A 7 -1.67 -3.52 -7.43
CA GLN A 7 -2.17 -4.83 -7.85
C GLN A 7 -1.22 -6.00 -7.56
N LYS A 8 0.10 -5.76 -7.51
CA LYS A 8 1.08 -6.80 -7.17
C LYS A 8 1.32 -6.90 -5.67
N VAL A 9 1.31 -5.77 -4.98
CA VAL A 9 1.67 -5.66 -3.56
C VAL A 9 0.47 -5.83 -2.64
N ASP A 10 -0.71 -5.32 -2.98
CA ASP A 10 -1.92 -5.41 -2.14
C ASP A 10 -2.74 -6.69 -2.43
N LYS A 11 -2.75 -7.24 -3.65
CA LYS A 11 -3.58 -8.41 -4.01
C LYS A 11 -3.38 -9.67 -3.13
N PRO A 12 -2.16 -10.03 -2.70
CA PRO A 12 -1.97 -11.19 -1.84
C PRO A 12 -2.31 -10.93 -0.37
N PHE A 13 -2.62 -9.69 0.02
CA PHE A 13 -2.93 -9.34 1.41
C PHE A 13 -4.38 -8.85 1.55
N PRO A 14 -5.06 -9.20 2.65
CA PRO A 14 -6.43 -8.75 2.91
C PRO A 14 -6.50 -7.23 3.21
N SER A 15 -5.41 -6.66 3.72
CA SER A 15 -5.26 -5.24 4.05
C SER A 15 -4.33 -4.53 3.05
N ALA A 16 -4.66 -3.30 2.66
CA ALA A 16 -3.79 -2.49 1.82
C ALA A 16 -2.48 -2.16 2.55
N LEU A 17 -1.35 -2.47 1.93
CA LEU A 17 -0.01 -2.22 2.50
C LEU A 17 0.50 -0.83 2.17
N ILE A 18 0.02 -0.24 1.07
CA ILE A 18 0.45 1.09 0.62
C ILE A 18 -0.44 2.17 1.27
N HIS A 19 0.16 2.89 2.21
CA HIS A 19 -0.44 4.05 2.87
C HIS A 19 0.00 5.32 2.16
N THR A 20 -0.94 6.24 1.93
CA THR A 20 -0.65 7.54 1.29
C THR A 20 -0.52 8.62 2.35
N ILE A 21 0.64 9.25 2.44
CA ILE A 21 0.89 10.39 3.33
C ILE A 21 0.81 11.66 2.51
N ARG A 22 -0.16 12.52 2.83
CA ARG A 22 -0.33 13.81 2.13
C ARG A 22 0.97 14.62 2.24
N ASN A 23 1.46 15.11 1.10
CA ASN A 23 2.70 15.88 0.95
C ASN A 23 4.01 15.15 1.29
N ALA A 24 4.00 13.85 1.59
CA ALA A 24 5.22 13.08 1.87
C ALA A 24 5.39 11.83 0.97
N GLY A 25 4.33 11.35 0.32
CA GLY A 25 4.40 10.25 -0.63
C GLY A 25 3.70 8.99 -0.13
N TYR A 26 4.32 7.83 -0.32
CA TYR A 26 3.74 6.53 0.03
C TYR A 26 4.61 5.81 1.07
N MET A 27 3.96 5.17 2.03
CA MET A 27 4.61 4.35 3.05
C MET A 27 4.08 2.92 2.96
N LEU A 28 4.96 1.94 3.08
CA LEU A 28 4.58 0.54 3.23
C LEU A 28 4.46 0.21 4.72
N ARG A 29 3.27 -0.23 5.14
CA ARG A 29 3.03 -0.72 6.51
C ARG A 29 1.98 -1.82 6.46
N ALA A 30 2.31 -2.97 7.03
CA ALA A 30 1.32 -3.98 7.38
C ALA A 30 0.56 -3.47 8.60
N GLU A 31 -0.78 -3.45 8.55
CA GLU A 31 -1.55 -3.33 9.79
C GLU A 31 -1.34 -4.64 10.56
N GLU A 32 -0.53 -4.57 11.61
CA GLU A 32 -0.48 -5.61 12.63
C GLU A 32 -1.81 -5.55 13.40
N ALA A 33 -2.64 -6.56 13.20
CA ALA A 33 -3.78 -6.86 14.06
C ALA A 33 -3.31 -7.69 15.26
#